data_AF-A0ABC8IRV1-F1
#
_entry.id   AF-A0ABC8IRV1-F1
#
_cell.length_a   1.000
_cell.length_b   1.000
_cell.length_c   1.000
_cell.angle_alpha   90.00
_cell.angle_beta   90.00
_cell.angle_gamma   90.00
#
_symmetry.space_group_name_H-M   'P 1'
#
loop_
_entity.id
_entity.type
_entity.pdbx_description
1 polymer ?
#
loop_
_entity_poly.entity_id
_entity_poly.type
_entity_poly.pdbx_seq_one_letter_code
_entity_poly.pdbx_strand_id
1 'polypeptide(L)'
;MTFFDLNIPYTFPSSSSGKEVTVVNKLRVKLATKAMELGYIGIAHNNSIGNVLSEKDTCTIPLLTLQSLIKASPRLSSSVAFHRDLLRVPRSTPFRQYTRVTVKLESKAQCMSLNSANPILKSYDIVAVRPMNQYAFDHACTEAEVDVISIDFSNLGFRLMHPLVKAAVKRGVYFEIKYCDLLKDAEKRRQVISNAKLLVDWTKGKNLIISSDSPSVTELRGPNDVINLMSLLGLSSERARAAISKNCRNMIAKILKKKRFHKEGVKVELLSSSDDTFSLEQPLSGDFMKCDPLSSGEGDMLLEDLAKAFDAVAHKSSKAIDVTSDRKGLPSHGFRLNDILGSEPSTQPSTAKMIDAPVHCKSQDSEVCMPDSASSVDNHQIEISEDDNKVEPTTIVP
;
A
#
# COMPACT_ATOMS: atom_id res chain seq x y z
N MET A 1 6.04 5.56 13.33
CA MET A 1 5.50 6.15 12.07
C MET A 1 4.42 5.21 11.53
N THR A 2 3.34 5.70 10.90
CA THR A 2 2.19 4.83 10.59
C THR A 2 1.99 4.62 9.10
N PHE A 3 1.77 3.38 8.66
CA PHE A 3 1.66 3.00 7.24
C PHE A 3 0.26 2.50 6.91
N PHE A 4 -0.20 2.77 5.69
CA PHE A 4 -1.54 2.42 5.22
C PHE A 4 -1.49 1.74 3.86
N ASP A 5 -2.42 0.82 3.63
CA ASP A 5 -2.72 0.29 2.29
C ASP A 5 -4.18 0.59 1.94
N LEU A 6 -4.39 1.54 1.03
CA LEU A 6 -5.72 2.09 0.76
C LEU A 6 -6.41 1.42 -0.44
N ASN A 7 -5.94 0.25 -0.87
CA ASN A 7 -6.53 -0.45 -2.01
C ASN A 7 -6.48 -1.98 -1.86
N ILE A 8 -7.25 -2.52 -0.90
CA ILE A 8 -7.47 -3.96 -0.81
C ILE A 8 -8.74 -4.30 -1.58
N PRO A 9 -8.67 -5.06 -2.68
CA PRO A 9 -9.85 -5.34 -3.50
C PRO A 9 -10.90 -6.12 -2.72
N TYR A 10 -12.15 -5.70 -2.87
CA TYR A 10 -13.34 -6.37 -2.38
C TYR A 10 -14.34 -6.53 -3.51
N THR A 11 -14.74 -7.78 -3.76
CA THR A 11 -15.76 -8.11 -4.75
C THR A 11 -17.04 -8.49 -4.02
N PHE A 12 -18.15 -7.87 -4.37
CA PHE A 12 -19.44 -8.31 -3.86
C PHE A 12 -19.73 -9.73 -4.38
N PRO A 13 -20.20 -10.64 -3.52
CA PRO A 13 -20.55 -11.96 -3.97
C PRO A 13 -21.67 -11.89 -5.00
N SER A 14 -21.53 -12.62 -6.11
CA SER A 14 -22.65 -12.84 -7.01
C SER A 14 -23.76 -13.59 -6.28
N SER A 15 -25.03 -13.26 -6.53
CA SER A 15 -26.19 -13.93 -5.91
C SER A 15 -26.30 -15.42 -6.26
N SER A 16 -25.44 -15.93 -7.14
CA SER A 16 -25.53 -17.25 -7.76
C SER A 16 -24.74 -18.38 -7.09
N SER A 17 -23.91 -18.15 -6.07
CA SER A 17 -23.33 -19.28 -5.31
C SER A 17 -22.80 -18.94 -3.91
N GLY A 18 -23.34 -19.60 -2.88
CA GLY A 18 -22.87 -19.43 -1.49
C GLY A 18 -21.40 -19.80 -1.24
N LYS A 19 -20.79 -20.58 -2.14
CA LYS A 19 -19.37 -20.94 -2.09
C LYS A 19 -18.46 -19.76 -2.44
N GLU A 20 -18.83 -18.95 -3.43
CA GLU A 20 -18.03 -17.80 -3.87
C GLU A 20 -17.99 -16.69 -2.81
N VAL A 21 -19.13 -16.40 -2.16
CA VAL A 21 -19.25 -15.51 -0.99
C VAL A 21 -18.24 -15.86 0.10
N THR A 22 -18.15 -17.16 0.42
CA THR A 22 -17.31 -17.67 1.48
C THR A 22 -15.82 -17.54 1.13
N VAL A 23 -15.46 -17.73 -0.15
CA VAL A 23 -14.07 -17.61 -0.62
C VAL A 23 -13.59 -16.16 -0.63
N VAL A 24 -14.40 -15.22 -1.14
CA VAL A 24 -14.03 -13.80 -1.20
C VAL A 24 -13.84 -13.22 0.20
N ASN A 25 -14.74 -13.55 1.14
CA ASN A 25 -14.58 -13.14 2.54
C ASN A 25 -13.33 -13.76 3.18
N LYS A 26 -13.00 -15.03 2.89
CA LYS A 26 -11.76 -15.67 3.38
C LYS A 26 -10.51 -14.98 2.84
N LEU A 27 -10.47 -14.64 1.55
CA LEU A 27 -9.33 -13.95 0.95
C LEU A 27 -9.14 -12.56 1.57
N ARG A 28 -10.23 -11.80 1.74
CA ARG A 28 -10.22 -10.49 2.38
C ARG A 28 -9.65 -10.55 3.80
N VAL A 29 -10.10 -11.51 4.61
CA VAL A 29 -9.59 -11.73 5.97
C VAL A 29 -8.09 -12.05 5.93
N LYS A 30 -7.63 -12.91 5.01
CA LYS A 30 -6.21 -13.24 4.86
C LYS A 30 -5.37 -12.03 4.44
N LEU A 31 -5.85 -11.20 3.51
CA LEU A 31 -5.15 -9.99 3.08
C LEU A 31 -5.03 -8.99 4.23
N ALA A 32 -6.10 -8.74 4.97
CA ALA A 32 -6.08 -7.87 6.14
C ALA A 32 -5.14 -8.40 7.23
N THR A 33 -5.21 -9.70 7.51
CA THR A 33 -4.30 -10.38 8.46
C THR A 33 -2.85 -10.19 8.03
N LYS A 34 -2.53 -10.41 6.75
CA LYS A 34 -1.18 -10.24 6.24
C LYS A 34 -0.72 -8.78 6.29
N ALA A 35 -1.60 -7.82 6.02
CA ALA A 35 -1.29 -6.40 6.15
C ALA A 35 -0.90 -6.04 7.60
N MET A 36 -1.65 -6.55 8.58
CA MET A 36 -1.34 -6.38 10.00
C MET A 36 0.01 -7.02 10.36
N GLU A 37 0.26 -8.25 9.90
CA GLU A 37 1.54 -8.95 10.10
C GLU A 37 2.72 -8.23 9.43
N LEU A 38 2.51 -7.43 8.40
CA LEU A 38 3.56 -6.66 7.72
C LEU A 38 3.80 -5.28 8.35
N GLY A 39 2.97 -4.87 9.31
CA GLY A 39 3.10 -3.60 10.02
C GLY A 39 2.26 -2.44 9.44
N TYR A 40 1.27 -2.72 8.59
CA TYR A 40 0.26 -1.71 8.23
C TYR A 40 -0.68 -1.47 9.41
N ILE A 41 -1.01 -0.21 9.66
CA ILE A 41 -1.91 0.19 10.74
C ILE A 41 -3.34 0.43 10.27
N GLY A 42 -3.56 0.50 8.96
CA GLY A 42 -4.88 0.70 8.43
C GLY A 42 -4.99 0.32 6.97
N ILE A 43 -6.17 -0.16 6.62
CA ILE A 43 -6.49 -0.68 5.29
C ILE A 43 -7.80 -0.07 4.79
N ALA A 44 -7.92 0.07 3.47
CA ALA A 44 -9.21 0.40 2.85
C ALA A 44 -9.69 -0.73 1.94
N HIS A 45 -10.93 -1.15 2.12
CA HIS A 45 -11.58 -2.14 1.28
C HIS A 45 -12.20 -1.47 0.06
N ASN A 46 -11.71 -1.80 -1.12
CA ASN A 46 -12.06 -1.16 -2.37
C ASN A 46 -13.14 -1.95 -3.14
N ASN A 47 -14.28 -1.32 -3.41
CA ASN A 47 -15.26 -1.78 -4.38
C ASN A 47 -15.03 -1.11 -5.74
N SER A 48 -14.80 -1.88 -6.80
CA SER A 48 -14.61 -1.33 -8.16
C SER A 48 -15.91 -1.40 -8.96
N ILE A 49 -16.39 -0.25 -9.43
CA ILE A 49 -17.62 -0.15 -10.24
C ILE A 49 -17.26 0.23 -11.67
N GLY A 50 -17.72 -0.57 -12.63
CA GLY A 50 -17.49 -0.34 -14.07
C GLY A 50 -18.63 0.39 -14.78
N ASN A 51 -19.83 0.36 -14.21
CA ASN A 51 -21.05 0.86 -14.84
C ASN A 51 -21.42 2.26 -14.31
N VAL A 52 -22.54 2.82 -14.77
CA VAL A 52 -23.12 4.02 -14.17
C VAL A 52 -23.57 3.70 -12.74
N LEU A 53 -23.29 4.59 -11.80
CA LEU A 53 -23.65 4.44 -10.39
C LEU A 53 -25.16 4.25 -10.23
N SER A 54 -25.54 3.24 -9.43
CA SER A 54 -26.91 2.88 -9.10
C SER A 54 -27.09 2.73 -7.59
N GLU A 55 -28.32 2.74 -7.09
CA GLU A 55 -28.60 2.61 -5.65
C GLU A 55 -28.04 1.32 -5.03
N LYS A 56 -27.86 0.27 -5.84
CA LYS A 56 -27.24 -1.00 -5.44
C LYS A 56 -25.76 -0.87 -5.08
N ASP A 57 -25.11 0.19 -5.54
CA ASP A 57 -23.69 0.45 -5.33
C ASP A 57 -23.40 1.15 -4.00
N THR A 58 -24.43 1.41 -3.19
CA THR A 58 -24.28 1.92 -1.82
C THR A 58 -23.40 0.99 -0.98
N CYS A 59 -22.59 1.60 -0.10
CA CYS A 59 -21.60 0.86 0.68
C CYS A 59 -22.29 -0.12 1.65
N THR A 60 -22.15 -1.40 1.35
CA THR A 60 -22.60 -2.52 2.19
C THR A 60 -21.43 -3.42 2.62
N ILE A 61 -20.20 -2.92 2.48
CA ILE A 61 -18.98 -3.67 2.83
C ILE A 61 -18.96 -3.89 4.36
N PRO A 62 -19.08 -5.13 4.86
CA PRO A 62 -19.07 -5.39 6.30
C PRO A 62 -17.66 -5.17 6.85
N LEU A 63 -17.49 -4.57 8.02
CA LEU A 63 -16.18 -4.42 8.66
C LEU A 63 -15.67 -5.77 9.17
N LEU A 64 -14.34 -5.97 9.19
CA LEU A 64 -13.76 -7.22 9.70
C LEU A 64 -13.83 -7.23 11.23
N THR A 65 -14.17 -8.40 11.77
CA THR A 65 -14.22 -8.63 13.21
C THR A 65 -12.96 -9.33 13.70
N LEU A 66 -12.57 -9.09 14.96
CA LEU A 66 -11.41 -9.72 15.58
C LEU A 66 -11.47 -11.25 15.52
N GLN A 67 -12.66 -11.83 15.72
CA GLN A 67 -12.86 -13.28 15.68
C GLN A 67 -12.49 -13.89 14.32
N SER A 68 -12.74 -13.16 13.22
CA SER A 68 -12.39 -13.63 11.88
C SER A 68 -10.88 -13.66 11.65
N LEU A 69 -10.17 -12.66 12.17
CA LEU A 69 -8.71 -12.52 12.07
C LEU A 69 -7.98 -13.57 12.93
N ILE A 70 -8.46 -13.79 14.17
CA ILE A 70 -7.90 -14.78 15.11
C ILE A 70 -7.97 -16.20 14.53
N LYS A 71 -9.10 -16.54 13.90
CA LYS A 71 -9.27 -17.83 13.21
C LYS A 71 -8.31 -17.99 12.02
N ALA A 72 -7.93 -16.88 11.38
CA ALA A 72 -7.05 -16.91 10.22
C ALA A 72 -5.56 -17.01 10.59
N SER A 73 -5.12 -16.33 11.66
CA SER A 73 -3.73 -16.38 12.14
C SER A 73 -3.67 -16.39 13.68
N PRO A 74 -3.45 -17.55 14.30
CA PRO A 74 -3.33 -17.71 15.76
C PRO A 74 -2.20 -16.89 16.42
N ARG A 75 -1.18 -16.48 15.65
CA ARG A 75 0.00 -15.74 16.13
C ARG A 75 -0.03 -14.26 15.74
N LEU A 76 -1.17 -13.76 15.28
CA LEU A 76 -1.31 -12.40 14.78
C LEU A 76 -0.89 -11.36 15.82
N SER A 77 -1.29 -11.52 17.09
CA SER A 77 -0.97 -10.57 18.16
C SER A 77 0.54 -10.37 18.34
N SER A 78 1.30 -11.47 18.44
CA SER A 78 2.76 -11.42 18.59
C SER A 78 3.45 -10.80 17.38
N SER A 79 2.99 -11.14 16.16
CA SER A 79 3.53 -10.60 14.91
C SER A 79 3.28 -9.09 14.81
N VAL A 80 2.05 -8.66 15.10
CA VAL A 80 1.67 -7.23 15.10
C VAL A 80 2.46 -6.46 16.14
N ALA A 81 2.61 -7.01 17.36
CA ALA A 81 3.42 -6.38 18.41
C ALA A 81 4.88 -6.19 17.96
N PHE A 82 5.50 -7.23 17.41
CA PHE A 82 6.86 -7.17 16.87
C PHE A 82 7.02 -6.07 15.81
N HIS A 83 6.14 -6.03 14.80
CA HIS A 83 6.22 -5.03 13.74
C HIS A 83 5.95 -3.60 14.24
N ARG A 84 5.10 -3.43 15.25
CA ARG A 84 4.87 -2.11 15.87
C ARG A 84 6.10 -1.60 16.60
N ASP A 85 6.78 -2.46 17.36
CA ASP A 85 8.02 -2.10 18.03
C ASP A 85 9.11 -1.73 16.99
N LEU A 86 9.26 -2.55 15.95
CA LEU A 86 10.22 -2.33 14.86
C LEU A 86 9.97 -1.00 14.13
N LEU A 87 8.70 -0.65 13.87
CA LEU A 87 8.31 0.57 13.14
C LEU A 87 8.08 1.78 14.07
N ARG A 88 8.37 1.63 15.37
CA ARG A 88 8.16 2.65 16.41
C ARG A 88 6.73 3.21 16.37
N VAL A 89 5.76 2.30 16.42
CA VAL A 89 4.33 2.59 16.53
C VAL A 89 3.88 2.14 17.92
N PRO A 90 3.20 3.01 18.71
CA PRO A 90 2.67 2.60 20.01
C PRO A 90 1.75 1.39 19.88
N ARG A 91 1.90 0.40 20.77
CA ARG A 91 1.08 -0.81 20.77
C ARG A 91 -0.42 -0.53 20.99
N SER A 92 -0.76 0.58 21.64
CA SER A 92 -2.13 1.08 21.82
C SER A 92 -2.77 1.68 20.57
N THR A 93 -2.02 1.83 19.47
CA THR A 93 -2.57 2.42 18.24
C THR A 93 -3.66 1.50 17.68
N PRO A 94 -4.91 1.93 17.46
CA PRO A 94 -5.90 1.05 16.83
C PRO A 94 -5.52 0.73 15.38
N PHE A 95 -5.92 -0.45 14.92
CA PHE A 95 -5.92 -0.77 13.50
C PHE A 95 -7.17 -0.19 12.84
N ARG A 96 -7.00 0.60 11.79
CA ARG A 96 -8.07 1.38 11.15
C ARG A 96 -8.60 0.68 9.90
N GLN A 97 -9.92 0.51 9.79
CA GLN A 97 -10.57 0.03 8.58
C GLN A 97 -11.37 1.14 7.92
N TYR A 98 -11.22 1.27 6.60
CA TYR A 98 -11.97 2.23 5.79
C TYR A 98 -12.67 1.53 4.63
N THR A 99 -13.73 2.15 4.11
CA THR A 99 -14.40 1.71 2.89
C THR A 99 -14.02 2.63 1.73
N ARG A 100 -13.76 2.05 0.56
CA ARG A 100 -13.37 2.78 -0.64
C ARG A 100 -14.22 2.33 -1.82
N VAL A 101 -14.58 3.29 -2.66
CA VAL A 101 -15.14 3.02 -3.99
C VAL A 101 -14.18 3.50 -5.06
N THR A 102 -13.98 2.71 -6.11
CA THR A 102 -13.25 3.10 -7.32
C THR A 102 -14.16 3.01 -8.53
N VAL A 103 -14.52 4.16 -9.10
CA VAL A 103 -15.39 4.22 -10.29
C VAL A 103 -14.52 4.26 -11.55
N LYS A 104 -14.68 3.30 -12.45
CA LYS A 104 -14.05 3.36 -13.78
C LYS A 104 -14.78 4.39 -14.63
N LEU A 105 -14.04 5.30 -15.23
CA LEU A 105 -14.59 6.40 -16.02
C LEU A 105 -14.28 6.20 -17.49
N GLU A 106 -15.35 5.93 -18.25
CA GLU A 106 -15.32 5.83 -19.70
C GLU A 106 -16.32 6.81 -20.34
N SER A 107 -17.48 6.97 -19.71
CA SER A 107 -18.59 7.75 -20.26
C SER A 107 -18.79 9.10 -19.57
N LYS A 108 -19.42 10.04 -20.29
CA LYS A 108 -19.84 11.34 -19.75
C LYS A 108 -20.86 11.20 -18.61
N ALA A 109 -21.76 10.21 -18.69
CA ALA A 109 -22.76 9.96 -17.65
C ALA A 109 -22.09 9.62 -16.30
N GLN A 110 -21.04 8.79 -16.32
CA GLN A 110 -20.25 8.49 -15.12
C GLN A 110 -19.58 9.74 -14.56
N CYS A 111 -18.99 10.58 -15.41
CA CYS A 111 -18.34 11.82 -14.99
C CYS A 111 -19.30 12.76 -14.24
N MET A 112 -20.52 12.95 -14.76
CA MET A 112 -21.54 13.82 -14.13
C MET A 112 -21.99 13.33 -12.74
N SER A 113 -21.89 12.02 -12.49
CA SER A 113 -22.26 11.43 -11.19
C SER A 113 -21.21 11.61 -10.08
N LEU A 114 -20.03 12.13 -10.41
CA LEU A 114 -18.92 12.38 -9.48
C LEU A 114 -19.02 13.74 -8.78
N ASN A 115 -20.16 13.97 -8.13
CA ASN A 115 -20.40 15.16 -7.33
C ASN A 115 -20.58 14.78 -5.85
N SER A 116 -20.24 15.70 -4.95
CA SER A 116 -20.35 15.52 -3.50
C SER A 116 -21.77 15.36 -3.01
N ALA A 117 -22.79 15.69 -3.83
CA ALA A 117 -24.19 15.48 -3.48
C ALA A 117 -24.63 14.01 -3.63
N ASN A 118 -23.89 13.20 -4.39
CA ASN A 118 -24.26 11.82 -4.67
C ASN A 118 -24.27 10.96 -3.38
N PRO A 119 -25.43 10.42 -2.96
CA PRO A 119 -25.56 9.66 -1.72
C PRO A 119 -24.74 8.37 -1.73
N ILE A 120 -24.53 7.76 -2.91
CA ILE A 120 -23.72 6.54 -3.05
C ILE A 120 -22.28 6.84 -2.67
N LEU A 121 -21.71 7.94 -3.17
CA LEU A 121 -20.33 8.34 -2.85
C LEU A 121 -20.16 8.69 -1.38
N LYS A 122 -21.17 9.33 -0.76
CA LYS A 122 -21.17 9.64 0.69
C LYS A 122 -21.16 8.40 1.58
N SER A 123 -21.67 7.27 1.09
CA SER A 123 -21.69 6.01 1.85
C SER A 123 -20.31 5.38 2.03
N TYR A 124 -19.32 5.73 1.20
CA TYR A 124 -17.94 5.24 1.30
C TYR A 124 -17.02 6.25 1.99
N ASP A 125 -15.97 5.80 2.67
CA ASP A 125 -14.95 6.68 3.27
C ASP A 125 -14.02 7.32 2.27
N ILE A 126 -13.66 6.63 1.19
CA ILE A 126 -12.71 7.13 0.20
C ILE A 126 -13.35 7.01 -1.19
N VAL A 127 -13.37 8.12 -1.93
CA VAL A 127 -13.86 8.14 -3.32
C VAL A 127 -12.68 8.21 -4.28
N ALA A 128 -12.48 7.15 -5.05
CA ALA A 128 -11.47 7.05 -6.07
C ALA A 128 -12.09 6.90 -7.46
N VAL A 129 -11.34 7.31 -8.49
CA VAL A 129 -11.71 7.12 -9.89
C VAL A 129 -10.58 6.50 -10.68
N ARG A 130 -10.92 5.70 -11.68
CA ARG A 130 -9.99 5.13 -12.65
C ARG A 130 -10.35 5.62 -14.05
N PRO A 131 -9.69 6.67 -14.55
CA PRO A 131 -9.94 7.14 -15.91
C PRO A 131 -9.43 6.13 -16.93
N MET A 132 -10.19 5.91 -18.00
CA MET A 132 -9.87 4.93 -19.06
C MET A 132 -9.57 5.61 -20.41
N ASN A 133 -9.89 6.89 -20.56
CA ASN A 133 -9.64 7.69 -21.77
C ASN A 133 -9.25 9.14 -21.41
N GLN A 134 -8.82 9.92 -22.41
CA GLN A 134 -8.33 11.28 -22.21
C GLN A 134 -9.39 12.19 -21.58
N TYR A 135 -10.62 12.14 -22.10
CA TYR A 135 -11.72 12.97 -21.61
C TYR A 135 -12.00 12.74 -20.12
N ALA A 136 -12.06 11.46 -19.70
CA ALA A 136 -12.27 11.09 -18.31
C ALA A 136 -11.13 11.54 -17.40
N PHE A 137 -9.87 11.47 -17.88
CA PHE A 137 -8.71 11.95 -17.13
C PHE A 137 -8.75 13.47 -16.93
N ASP A 138 -9.07 14.22 -17.99
CA ASP A 138 -9.16 15.67 -17.94
C ASP A 138 -10.23 16.12 -16.94
N HIS A 139 -11.45 15.56 -17.04
CA HIS A 139 -12.55 15.83 -16.12
C HIS A 139 -12.20 15.44 -14.66
N ALA A 140 -11.53 14.29 -14.46
CA ALA A 140 -11.08 13.89 -13.13
C ALA A 140 -10.11 14.92 -12.51
N CYS A 141 -9.24 15.52 -13.32
CA CYS A 141 -8.27 16.50 -12.86
C CYS A 141 -8.87 17.89 -12.61
N THR A 142 -9.84 18.33 -13.42
CA THR A 142 -10.36 19.72 -13.38
C THR A 142 -11.64 19.86 -12.55
N GLU A 143 -12.59 18.94 -12.67
CA GLU A 143 -13.97 19.13 -12.23
C GLU A 143 -14.41 18.12 -11.16
N ALA A 144 -14.04 16.84 -11.29
CA ALA A 144 -14.56 15.78 -10.42
C ALA A 144 -14.29 16.01 -8.93
N GLU A 145 -15.30 15.82 -8.07
CA GLU A 145 -15.18 15.97 -6.62
C GLU A 145 -14.78 14.64 -5.97
N VAL A 146 -13.53 14.23 -6.18
CA VAL A 146 -12.99 12.94 -5.76
C VAL A 146 -11.70 13.10 -4.95
N ASP A 147 -11.31 12.06 -4.22
CA ASP A 147 -10.13 12.10 -3.35
C ASP A 147 -8.89 11.53 -4.03
N VAL A 148 -9.07 10.46 -4.81
CA VAL A 148 -7.97 9.71 -5.45
C VAL A 148 -8.22 9.49 -6.94
N ILE A 149 -7.21 9.74 -7.77
CA ILE A 149 -7.16 9.33 -9.17
C ILE A 149 -6.22 8.13 -9.27
N SER A 150 -6.79 6.95 -9.47
CA SER A 150 -6.11 5.66 -9.65
C SER A 150 -5.77 5.46 -11.12
N ILE A 151 -4.50 5.55 -11.48
CA ILE A 151 -4.06 5.40 -12.88
C ILE A 151 -3.54 3.98 -13.09
N ASP A 152 -4.02 3.35 -14.17
CA ASP A 152 -3.44 2.08 -14.63
C ASP A 152 -2.23 2.37 -15.55
N PHE A 153 -1.04 2.31 -14.98
CA PHE A 153 0.20 2.54 -15.73
C PHE A 153 0.62 1.33 -16.59
N SER A 154 0.02 0.17 -16.38
CA SER A 154 0.30 -1.03 -17.18
C SER A 154 -0.37 -0.98 -18.55
N ASN A 155 -1.52 -0.31 -18.67
CA ASN A 155 -2.20 -0.08 -19.93
C ASN A 155 -2.74 1.36 -19.98
N LEU A 156 -1.84 2.31 -20.24
CA LEU A 156 -2.18 3.73 -20.22
C LEU A 156 -2.89 4.14 -21.52
N GLY A 157 -4.22 4.21 -21.49
CA GLY A 157 -5.06 4.59 -22.63
C GLY A 157 -5.16 6.09 -22.95
N PHE A 158 -4.38 6.94 -22.29
CA PHE A 158 -4.43 8.40 -22.42
C PHE A 158 -3.07 9.05 -22.14
N ARG A 159 -2.89 10.30 -22.54
CA ARG A 159 -1.64 11.04 -22.30
C ARG A 159 -1.73 11.83 -21.00
N LEU A 160 -0.74 11.65 -20.13
CA LEU A 160 -0.57 12.48 -18.95
C LEU A 160 -0.09 13.87 -19.37
N MET A 161 -0.74 14.91 -18.86
CA MET A 161 -0.37 16.31 -19.12
C MET A 161 0.00 17.00 -17.81
N HIS A 162 1.19 17.60 -17.78
CA HIS A 162 1.69 18.29 -16.58
C HIS A 162 0.75 19.36 -16.02
N PRO A 163 0.08 20.22 -16.84
CA PRO A 163 -0.86 21.21 -16.32
C PRO A 163 -2.05 20.59 -15.56
N LEU A 164 -2.59 19.47 -16.07
CA LEU A 164 -3.73 18.78 -15.46
C LEU A 164 -3.34 18.13 -14.13
N VAL A 165 -2.19 17.45 -14.09
CA VAL A 165 -1.65 16.88 -12.85
C VAL A 165 -1.45 17.97 -11.80
N LYS A 166 -0.85 19.10 -12.18
CA LYS A 166 -0.64 20.24 -11.27
C LYS A 166 -1.96 20.83 -10.77
N ALA A 167 -2.98 20.93 -11.63
CA ALA A 167 -4.31 21.39 -11.25
C ALA A 167 -4.97 20.47 -10.21
N ALA A 168 -4.93 19.15 -10.43
CA ALA A 168 -5.45 18.16 -9.50
C ALA A 168 -4.74 18.21 -8.14
N VAL A 169 -3.41 18.33 -8.13
CA VAL A 169 -2.62 18.47 -6.90
C VAL A 169 -3.00 19.76 -6.14
N LYS A 170 -3.21 20.88 -6.85
CA LYS A 170 -3.63 22.15 -6.24
C LYS A 170 -5.03 22.06 -5.59
N ARG A 171 -5.94 21.29 -6.18
CA ARG A 171 -7.26 20.96 -5.59
C ARG A 171 -7.15 20.02 -4.38
N GLY A 172 -5.97 19.44 -4.16
CA GLY A 172 -5.70 18.50 -3.09
C GLY A 172 -6.29 17.11 -3.35
N VAL A 173 -6.36 16.72 -4.64
CA VAL A 173 -6.60 15.34 -5.08
C VAL A 173 -5.27 14.59 -5.05
N TYR A 174 -5.33 13.29 -4.76
CA TYR A 174 -4.17 12.41 -4.72
C TYR A 174 -4.11 11.51 -5.95
N PHE A 175 -2.91 11.25 -6.46
CA PHE A 175 -2.69 10.24 -7.49
C PHE A 175 -2.23 8.94 -6.86
N GLU A 176 -2.78 7.82 -7.31
CA GLU A 176 -2.41 6.49 -6.83
C GLU A 176 -1.60 5.72 -7.88
N ILE A 177 -0.49 5.13 -7.42
CA ILE A 177 0.29 4.13 -8.17
C ILE A 177 0.09 2.77 -7.49
N LYS A 178 -0.29 1.76 -8.27
CA LYS A 178 -0.44 0.39 -7.79
C LYS A 178 0.85 -0.38 -7.99
N TYR A 179 1.48 -0.81 -6.90
CA TYR A 179 2.78 -1.47 -7.01
C TYR A 179 2.64 -2.93 -7.48
N CYS A 180 1.48 -3.59 -7.34
CA CYS A 180 1.31 -4.97 -7.83
C CYS A 180 1.55 -5.08 -9.34
N ASP A 181 1.32 -4.01 -10.11
CA ASP A 181 1.59 -4.01 -11.55
C ASP A 181 3.11 -4.08 -11.87
N LEU A 182 3.99 -3.75 -10.91
CA LEU A 182 5.44 -3.97 -11.01
C LEU A 182 5.85 -5.43 -10.74
N LEU A 183 5.03 -6.17 -10.00
CA LEU A 183 5.33 -7.57 -9.60
C LEU A 183 4.89 -8.59 -10.66
N LYS A 184 4.12 -8.16 -11.66
CA LYS A 184 3.64 -8.98 -12.78
C LYS A 184 4.75 -9.17 -13.83
N ASP A 185 4.31 -9.43 -15.07
CA ASP A 185 5.15 -9.67 -16.24
C ASP A 185 6.19 -8.57 -16.49
N ALA A 186 7.34 -8.95 -17.05
CA ALA A 186 8.43 -8.02 -17.37
C ALA A 186 7.99 -6.89 -18.31
N GLU A 187 7.05 -7.16 -19.23
CA GLU A 187 6.52 -6.16 -20.16
C GLU A 187 5.70 -5.08 -19.44
N LYS A 188 4.73 -5.51 -18.63
CA LYS A 188 3.92 -4.62 -17.80
C LYS A 188 4.80 -3.81 -16.85
N ARG A 189 5.81 -4.43 -16.26
CA ARG A 189 6.78 -3.74 -15.39
C ARG A 189 7.50 -2.60 -16.14
N ARG A 190 7.97 -2.83 -17.37
CA ARG A 190 8.61 -1.77 -18.19
C ARG A 190 7.64 -0.62 -18.48
N GLN A 191 6.39 -0.94 -18.85
CA GLN A 191 5.35 0.06 -19.12
C GLN A 191 5.03 0.89 -17.87
N VAL A 192 4.84 0.23 -16.73
CA VAL A 192 4.57 0.92 -15.45
C VAL A 192 5.72 1.85 -15.09
N ILE A 193 6.98 1.39 -15.19
CA ILE A 193 8.14 2.23 -14.88
C ILE A 193 8.18 3.45 -15.80
N SER A 194 8.04 3.26 -17.11
CA SER A 194 8.08 4.36 -18.08
C SER A 194 6.96 5.39 -17.85
N ASN A 195 5.73 4.91 -17.68
CA ASN A 195 4.55 5.77 -17.58
C ASN A 195 4.45 6.46 -16.20
N ALA A 196 4.73 5.73 -15.11
CA ALA A 196 4.63 6.27 -13.76
C ALA A 196 5.77 7.26 -13.46
N LYS A 197 6.94 7.11 -14.10
CA LYS A 197 8.06 8.03 -13.94
C LYS A 197 7.68 9.48 -14.25
N LEU A 198 6.90 9.71 -15.30
CA LEU A 198 6.41 11.06 -15.65
C LEU A 198 5.60 11.69 -14.52
N LEU A 199 4.66 10.93 -13.94
CA LEU A 199 3.86 11.39 -12.82
C LEU A 199 4.74 11.68 -11.58
N VAL A 200 5.69 10.80 -11.29
CA VAL A 200 6.61 10.95 -10.16
C VAL A 200 7.48 12.20 -10.30
N ASP A 201 8.03 12.45 -11.48
CA ASP A 201 8.91 13.59 -11.75
C ASP A 201 8.14 14.92 -11.62
N TRP A 202 6.88 14.96 -12.04
CA TRP A 202 6.01 16.14 -11.93
C TRP A 202 5.49 16.39 -10.51
N THR A 203 5.04 15.34 -9.82
CA THR A 203 4.49 15.46 -8.46
C THR A 203 5.60 15.63 -7.42
N LYS A 204 6.82 15.14 -7.71
CA LYS A 204 7.94 15.06 -6.76
C LYS A 204 7.55 14.40 -5.44
N GLY A 205 6.62 13.43 -5.49
CA GLY A 205 6.07 12.72 -4.32
C GLY A 205 4.99 13.47 -3.52
N LYS A 206 4.58 14.67 -3.97
CA LYS A 206 3.44 15.40 -3.38
C LYS A 206 2.13 14.79 -3.85
N ASN A 207 1.19 14.62 -2.93
CA ASN A 207 -0.13 14.05 -3.20
C ASN A 207 -0.07 12.71 -3.97
N LEU A 208 0.97 11.92 -3.70
CA LEU A 208 1.15 10.61 -4.30
C LEU A 208 0.85 9.55 -3.24
N ILE A 209 0.08 8.54 -3.61
CA ILE A 209 -0.26 7.37 -2.80
C ILE A 209 0.22 6.13 -3.51
N ILE A 210 0.75 5.18 -2.75
CA ILE A 210 1.14 3.88 -3.27
C ILE A 210 0.30 2.83 -2.54
N SER A 211 -0.33 1.97 -3.32
CA SER A 211 -1.24 0.95 -2.80
C SER A 211 -0.95 -0.40 -3.45
N SER A 212 -1.48 -1.47 -2.88
CA SER A 212 -1.26 -2.81 -3.43
C SER A 212 -2.17 -3.12 -4.63
N ASP A 213 -3.51 -3.02 -4.49
CA ASP A 213 -4.49 -3.63 -5.42
C ASP A 213 -4.22 -5.14 -5.62
N SER A 214 -3.84 -5.81 -4.53
CA SER A 214 -3.33 -7.17 -4.54
C SER A 214 -4.48 -8.20 -4.59
N PRO A 215 -4.63 -8.99 -5.66
CA PRO A 215 -5.63 -10.06 -5.73
C PRO A 215 -5.26 -11.29 -4.87
N SER A 216 -3.99 -11.39 -4.45
CA SER A 216 -3.48 -12.51 -3.65
C SER A 216 -2.68 -12.03 -2.45
N VAL A 217 -2.62 -12.85 -1.40
CA VAL A 217 -1.82 -12.59 -0.18
C VAL A 217 -0.32 -12.59 -0.49
N THR A 218 0.10 -13.33 -1.51
CA THR A 218 1.52 -13.48 -1.91
C THR A 218 2.10 -12.25 -2.57
N GLU A 219 1.26 -11.34 -3.05
CA GLU A 219 1.66 -10.10 -3.74
C GLU A 219 1.71 -8.90 -2.78
N LEU A 220 1.16 -9.03 -1.56
CA LEU A 220 1.27 -8.00 -0.54
C LEU A 220 2.73 -7.89 -0.04
N ARG A 221 3.24 -6.67 0.12
CA ARG A 221 4.63 -6.39 0.51
C ARG A 221 4.68 -5.49 1.74
N GLY A 222 5.74 -5.64 2.56
CA GLY A 222 5.91 -4.80 3.74
C GLY A 222 6.18 -3.35 3.37
N PRO A 223 5.89 -2.38 4.27
CA PRO A 223 6.08 -0.95 3.98
C PRO A 223 7.50 -0.59 3.51
N ASN A 224 8.53 -1.19 4.13
CA ASN A 224 9.92 -0.94 3.76
C ASN A 224 10.28 -1.54 2.39
N ASP A 225 9.74 -2.71 2.05
CA ASP A 225 9.95 -3.33 0.73
C ASP A 225 9.30 -2.48 -0.37
N VAL A 226 8.10 -1.97 -0.10
CA VAL A 226 7.42 -1.03 -1.00
C VAL A 226 8.27 0.23 -1.17
N ILE A 227 8.79 0.83 -0.09
CA ILE A 227 9.67 1.99 -0.17
C ILE A 227 10.89 1.72 -1.07
N ASN A 228 11.51 0.55 -0.92
CA ASN A 228 12.65 0.15 -1.75
C ASN A 228 12.26 -0.05 -3.21
N LEU A 229 11.12 -0.70 -3.48
CA LEU A 229 10.61 -0.91 -4.83
C LEU A 229 10.37 0.41 -5.58
N MET A 230 9.94 1.45 -4.87
CA MET A 230 9.65 2.76 -5.46
C MET A 230 10.90 3.53 -5.93
N SER A 231 12.09 3.09 -5.51
CA SER A 231 13.34 3.62 -6.07
C SER A 231 13.43 3.38 -7.59
N LEU A 232 12.82 2.30 -8.11
CA LEU A 232 12.72 2.01 -9.54
C LEU A 232 11.94 3.10 -10.32
N LEU A 233 11.05 3.82 -9.65
CA LEU A 233 10.27 4.92 -10.23
C LEU A 233 10.96 6.28 -10.05
N GLY A 234 12.15 6.32 -9.44
CA GLY A 234 12.89 7.56 -9.16
C GLY A 234 12.43 8.29 -7.89
N LEU A 235 11.64 7.66 -7.01
CA LEU A 235 11.31 8.23 -5.71
C LEU A 235 12.46 8.01 -4.71
N SER A 236 12.87 9.07 -4.02
CA SER A 236 13.74 8.92 -2.85
C SER A 236 12.99 8.16 -1.74
N SER A 237 13.74 7.44 -0.88
CA SER A 237 13.15 6.66 0.21
C SER A 237 12.27 7.51 1.14
N GLU A 238 12.60 8.79 1.32
CA GLU A 238 11.77 9.74 2.09
C GLU A 238 10.43 10.04 1.42
N ARG A 239 10.43 10.29 0.10
CA ARG A 239 9.21 10.59 -0.67
C ARG A 239 8.34 9.36 -0.82
N ALA A 240 8.95 8.19 -1.08
CA ALA A 240 8.24 6.92 -1.11
C ALA A 240 7.61 6.60 0.26
N ARG A 241 8.34 6.82 1.35
CA ARG A 241 7.81 6.67 2.72
C ARG A 241 6.66 7.63 3.00
N ALA A 242 6.78 8.90 2.56
CA ALA A 242 5.71 9.87 2.70
C ALA A 242 4.45 9.45 1.94
N ALA A 243 4.60 8.84 0.76
CA ALA A 243 3.48 8.39 -0.08
C ALA A 243 2.63 7.27 0.56
N ILE A 244 3.23 6.35 1.32
CA ILE A 244 2.50 5.30 2.05
C ILE A 244 2.13 5.66 3.51
N SER A 245 2.61 6.81 4.00
CA SER A 245 2.43 7.23 5.40
C SER A 245 1.77 8.60 5.50
N LYS A 246 2.54 9.68 5.38
CA LYS A 246 2.09 11.07 5.61
C LYS A 246 0.99 11.49 4.64
N ASN A 247 1.14 11.16 3.36
CA ASN A 247 0.16 11.51 2.33
C ASN A 247 -1.17 10.79 2.57
N CYS A 248 -1.15 9.49 2.83
CA CYS A 248 -2.33 8.72 3.24
C CYS A 248 -3.01 9.32 4.46
N ARG A 249 -2.24 9.64 5.51
CA ARG A 249 -2.76 10.24 6.74
C ARG A 249 -3.45 11.58 6.48
N ASN A 250 -2.79 12.46 5.74
CA ASN A 250 -3.31 13.79 5.41
C ASN A 250 -4.59 13.67 4.56
N MET A 251 -4.62 12.73 3.61
CA MET A 251 -5.81 12.47 2.81
C MET A 251 -6.96 12.00 3.69
N ILE A 252 -6.76 10.96 4.50
CA ILE A 252 -7.81 10.40 5.37
C ILE A 252 -8.35 11.48 6.32
N ALA A 253 -7.47 12.25 6.97
CA ALA A 253 -7.89 13.33 7.86
C ALA A 253 -8.73 14.40 7.14
N LYS A 254 -8.35 14.75 5.90
CA LYS A 254 -9.13 15.68 5.06
C LYS A 254 -10.50 15.11 4.75
N ILE A 255 -10.59 13.83 4.37
CA ILE A 255 -11.86 13.20 4.00
C ILE A 255 -12.81 13.08 5.20
N LEU A 256 -12.30 12.58 6.33
CA LEU A 256 -13.08 12.43 7.54
C LEU A 256 -13.54 13.78 8.09
N LYS A 257 -12.71 14.83 7.98
CA LYS A 257 -13.13 16.20 8.30
C LYS A 257 -14.30 16.65 7.41
N LYS A 258 -14.25 16.43 6.10
CA LYS A 258 -15.35 16.77 5.17
C LYS A 258 -16.64 16.03 5.48
N LYS A 259 -16.55 14.77 5.92
CA LYS A 259 -17.72 13.97 6.32
C LYS A 259 -18.34 14.45 7.63
N ARG A 260 -17.50 14.70 8.63
CA ARG A 260 -17.93 15.11 9.98
C ARG A 260 -18.34 16.58 10.06
N PHE A 261 -17.84 17.43 9.17
CA PHE A 261 -18.09 18.86 9.22
C PHE A 261 -18.73 19.36 7.94
N HIS A 262 -19.92 19.93 8.06
CA HIS A 262 -20.51 20.70 6.97
C HIS A 262 -19.76 22.03 6.82
N LYS A 263 -19.26 22.31 5.61
CA LYS A 263 -18.46 23.51 5.28
C LYS A 263 -17.29 23.77 6.27
N GLU A 264 -16.72 22.70 6.81
CA GLU A 264 -15.60 22.73 7.77
C GLU A 264 -15.84 23.49 9.10
N GLY A 265 -17.08 23.93 9.38
CA GLY A 265 -17.42 24.73 10.55
C GLY A 265 -18.48 24.13 11.47
N VAL A 266 -19.37 23.27 10.96
CA VAL A 266 -20.47 22.69 11.74
C VAL A 266 -20.30 21.17 11.83
N LYS A 267 -20.10 20.65 13.05
CA LYS A 267 -20.03 19.20 13.28
C LYS A 267 -21.40 18.58 13.04
N VAL A 268 -21.46 17.58 12.16
CA VAL A 268 -22.65 16.80 11.84
C VAL A 268 -22.51 15.46 12.55
N GLU A 269 -23.37 15.20 13.52
CA GLU A 269 -23.51 13.89 14.15
C GLU A 269 -24.82 13.25 13.67
N LEU A 270 -24.73 12.02 13.19
CA LEU A 270 -25.92 11.23 12.88
C LEU A 270 -26.51 10.78 14.20
N LEU A 271 -27.72 11.23 14.53
CA LEU A 271 -28.47 10.69 15.66
C LEU A 271 -28.81 9.23 15.34
N SER A 272 -28.19 8.29 16.06
CA SER A 272 -28.63 6.90 16.06
C SER A 272 -30.03 6.85 16.66
N SER A 273 -31.00 6.35 15.90
CA SER A 273 -32.37 6.14 16.34
C SER A 273 -32.43 4.99 17.35
N SER A 274 -32.10 5.27 18.60
CA SER A 274 -32.40 4.43 19.75
C SER A 274 -32.61 5.33 20.97
N ASP A 275 -33.88 5.62 21.26
CA ASP A 275 -34.50 5.97 22.56
C ASP A 275 -33.75 6.77 23.65
N ASP A 276 -32.76 7.60 23.31
CA ASP A 276 -32.21 8.53 24.29
C ASP A 276 -32.95 9.87 24.22
N THR A 277 -33.79 10.10 25.23
CA THR A 277 -34.54 11.34 25.44
C THR A 277 -33.54 12.47 25.69
N PHE A 278 -33.40 13.37 24.72
CA PHE A 278 -32.47 14.50 24.78
C PHE A 278 -32.93 15.50 25.86
N SER A 279 -32.32 15.45 27.05
CA SER A 279 -32.51 16.46 28.09
C SER A 279 -31.50 17.59 27.90
N LEU A 280 -31.99 18.80 27.66
CA LEU A 280 -31.23 20.01 27.32
C LEU A 280 -30.44 20.63 28.49
N GLU A 281 -30.27 19.91 29.61
CA GLU A 281 -29.77 20.44 30.89
C GLU A 281 -28.53 19.71 31.45
N GLN A 282 -27.66 19.17 30.59
CA GLN A 282 -26.31 18.81 31.03
C GLN A 282 -25.25 19.62 30.29
N PRO A 283 -24.31 20.29 31.00
CA PRO A 283 -23.25 21.03 30.36
C PRO A 283 -22.43 20.06 29.51
N LEU A 284 -22.39 20.32 28.20
CA LEU A 284 -21.62 19.58 27.21
C LEU A 284 -20.14 19.62 27.60
N SER A 285 -19.71 18.61 28.36
CA SER A 285 -18.38 18.51 28.94
C SER A 285 -17.34 18.35 27.83
N GLY A 286 -16.48 19.36 27.68
CA GLY A 286 -15.02 19.32 27.46
C GLY A 286 -14.35 18.47 26.36
N ASP A 287 -14.97 17.39 25.85
CA ASP A 287 -14.31 16.38 25.02
C ASP A 287 -14.62 16.50 23.52
N PHE A 288 -15.46 17.46 23.11
CA PHE A 288 -15.87 17.65 21.70
C PHE A 288 -14.71 17.91 20.73
N MET A 289 -13.57 18.39 21.24
CA MET A 289 -12.40 18.74 20.42
C MET A 289 -11.34 17.63 20.35
N LYS A 290 -11.53 16.49 21.03
CA LYS A 290 -10.57 15.37 21.07
C LYS A 290 -10.97 14.22 20.14
N CYS A 291 -11.46 14.53 18.94
CA CYS A 291 -11.66 13.50 17.91
C CYS A 291 -10.32 13.15 17.25
N ASP A 292 -9.96 11.86 17.21
CA ASP A 292 -8.82 11.40 16.40
C ASP A 292 -9.11 11.69 14.90
N PRO A 293 -8.25 12.46 14.20
CA PRO A 293 -8.42 12.78 12.79
C PRO A 293 -8.45 11.56 11.86
N LEU A 294 -8.01 10.38 12.32
CA LEU A 294 -7.91 9.15 11.53
C LEU A 294 -8.96 8.10 11.90
N SER A 295 -9.70 8.30 12.99
CA SER A 295 -10.79 7.40 13.35
C SER A 295 -11.96 7.62 12.39
N SER A 296 -12.44 6.58 11.71
CA SER A 296 -13.73 6.62 11.01
C SER A 296 -14.91 6.50 11.98
N GLY A 297 -14.66 6.11 13.23
CA GLY A 297 -15.65 5.82 14.26
C GLY A 297 -15.83 4.31 14.43
N GLU A 298 -16.47 3.68 13.45
CA GLU A 298 -16.90 2.27 13.54
C GLU A 298 -15.80 1.25 13.15
N GLY A 299 -14.81 1.66 12.34
CA GLY A 299 -13.79 0.77 11.76
C GLY A 299 -12.58 0.45 12.63
N ASP A 300 -12.57 0.91 13.87
CA ASP A 300 -11.38 0.99 14.71
C ASP A 300 -11.21 -0.23 15.61
N MET A 301 -10.16 -1.00 15.38
CA MET A 301 -9.86 -2.21 16.15
C MET A 301 -8.72 -1.98 17.14
N LEU A 302 -9.05 -1.99 18.44
CA LEU A 302 -8.05 -1.90 19.51
C LEU A 302 -7.26 -3.21 19.64
N LEU A 303 -5.95 -3.10 19.87
CA LEU A 303 -5.05 -4.26 19.89
C LEU A 303 -5.07 -4.99 21.25
N GLU A 304 -5.43 -4.28 22.32
CA GLU A 304 -5.67 -4.87 23.65
C GLU A 304 -6.81 -5.89 23.61
N ASP A 305 -7.84 -5.62 22.80
CA ASP A 305 -8.96 -6.54 22.58
C ASP A 305 -8.55 -7.74 21.75
N LEU A 306 -7.59 -7.57 20.81
CA LEU A 306 -6.98 -8.68 20.10
C LEU A 306 -6.23 -9.61 21.06
N ALA A 307 -5.37 -9.07 21.92
CA ALA A 307 -4.63 -9.87 22.89
C ALA A 307 -5.58 -10.65 23.83
N LYS A 308 -6.57 -9.97 24.41
CA LYS A 308 -7.59 -10.62 25.26
C LYS A 308 -8.39 -11.70 24.52
N ALA A 309 -8.75 -11.45 23.25
CA ALA A 309 -9.50 -12.41 22.46
C ALA A 309 -8.65 -13.65 22.09
N PHE A 310 -7.33 -13.49 21.90
CA PHE A 310 -6.42 -14.64 21.75
C PHE A 310 -6.31 -15.46 23.03
N ASP A 311 -6.17 -14.81 24.19
CA ASP A 311 -6.10 -15.50 25.50
C ASP A 311 -7.40 -16.29 25.76
N ALA A 312 -8.56 -15.69 25.47
CA ALA A 312 -9.86 -16.36 25.61
C ALA A 312 -10.04 -17.58 24.69
N VAL A 313 -9.41 -17.59 23.50
CA VAL A 313 -9.42 -18.74 22.59
C VAL A 313 -8.45 -19.82 23.05
N ALA A 314 -7.28 -19.44 23.56
CA ALA A 314 -6.30 -20.39 24.12
C ALA A 314 -6.87 -21.19 25.30
N HIS A 315 -7.67 -20.54 26.16
CA HIS A 315 -8.37 -21.20 27.27
C HIS A 315 -9.50 -22.16 26.82
N LYS A 316 -10.00 -22.05 25.58
CA LYS A 316 -11.03 -22.96 25.03
C LYS A 316 -10.45 -24.13 24.24
N SER A 317 -9.19 -24.04 23.78
CA SER A 317 -8.58 -25.07 22.91
C SER A 317 -7.51 -25.94 23.58
N SER A 318 -7.38 -25.91 24.91
CA SER A 318 -6.38 -26.73 25.60
C SER A 318 -6.82 -28.19 25.74
N LYS A 319 -6.74 -28.97 24.66
CA LYS A 319 -6.13 -30.30 24.78
C LYS A 319 -4.63 -30.06 24.62
N ALA A 320 -3.94 -29.92 25.75
CA ALA A 320 -2.49 -29.85 25.76
C ALA A 320 -1.94 -31.10 25.07
N ILE A 321 -1.09 -30.91 24.07
CA ILE A 321 -0.21 -31.99 23.63
C ILE A 321 0.87 -32.07 24.72
N ASP A 322 0.79 -33.12 25.51
CA ASP A 322 1.79 -33.46 26.50
C ASP A 322 3.06 -33.93 25.78
N VAL A 323 4.05 -33.04 25.63
CA VAL A 323 5.35 -33.35 25.02
C VAL A 323 6.33 -33.90 26.08
N THR A 324 5.83 -34.43 27.20
CA THR A 324 6.71 -35.05 28.21
C THR A 324 6.88 -36.56 28.07
N SER A 325 6.17 -37.24 27.16
CA SER A 325 6.25 -38.71 27.07
C SER A 325 7.27 -39.30 26.08
N ASP A 326 7.85 -38.54 25.13
CA ASP A 326 8.80 -39.09 24.15
C ASP A 326 10.22 -38.49 24.25
N ARG A 327 10.83 -38.55 25.45
CA ARG A 327 12.28 -38.29 25.64
C ARG A 327 13.14 -39.56 25.64
N LYS A 328 12.73 -40.61 24.92
CA LYS A 328 13.62 -41.74 24.61
C LYS A 328 14.28 -41.53 23.25
N GLY A 329 15.37 -40.77 23.22
CA GLY A 329 16.30 -40.78 22.08
C GLY A 329 16.77 -39.44 21.54
N LEU A 330 16.96 -38.40 22.36
CA LEU A 330 17.77 -37.26 21.94
C LEU A 330 19.20 -37.39 22.49
N PRO A 331 20.25 -37.30 21.65
CA PRO A 331 21.62 -37.26 22.12
C PRO A 331 21.86 -35.98 22.96
N SER A 332 22.67 -36.11 24.02
CA SER A 332 22.99 -35.04 24.98
C SER A 332 23.80 -33.89 24.40
N HIS A 333 24.28 -34.04 23.17
CA HIS A 333 24.95 -33.04 22.37
C HIS A 333 23.96 -32.63 21.28
N GLY A 334 23.44 -31.40 21.34
CA GLY A 334 22.41 -30.91 20.41
C GLY A 334 22.81 -31.04 18.94
N PHE A 335 21.80 -30.99 18.06
CA PHE A 335 21.87 -31.23 16.61
C PHE A 335 23.12 -30.65 15.95
N ARG A 336 23.98 -31.52 15.42
CA ARG A 336 25.12 -31.12 14.57
C ARG A 336 24.90 -31.62 13.14
N LEU A 337 25.30 -30.80 12.16
CA LEU A 337 25.19 -31.08 10.73
C LEU A 337 25.92 -32.36 10.26
N ASN A 338 26.80 -32.92 11.09
CA ASN A 338 27.54 -34.15 10.79
C ASN A 338 26.69 -35.42 10.96
N ASP A 339 25.53 -35.34 11.61
CA ASP A 339 24.66 -36.49 11.88
C ASP A 339 23.83 -36.93 10.65
N ILE A 340 23.99 -36.27 9.50
CA ILE A 340 23.28 -36.54 8.24
C ILE A 340 24.11 -37.42 7.29
N LEU A 341 25.42 -37.53 7.50
CA LEU A 341 26.28 -38.34 6.64
C LEU A 341 26.52 -39.71 7.27
N GLY A 342 25.64 -40.66 6.95
CA GLY A 342 25.79 -42.06 7.33
C GLY A 342 27.13 -42.63 6.83
N SER A 343 27.91 -43.15 7.76
CA SER A 343 29.11 -43.95 7.52
C SER A 343 28.74 -45.32 6.95
N GLU A 344 29.22 -45.64 5.75
CA GLU A 344 29.32 -47.03 5.28
C GLU A 344 30.49 -47.75 6.00
N PRO A 345 30.41 -49.08 6.24
CA PRO A 345 31.38 -49.79 7.06
C PRO A 345 32.61 -50.26 6.26
N SER A 346 33.78 -50.19 6.90
CA SER A 346 35.06 -50.69 6.42
C SER A 346 35.50 -51.94 7.19
N THR A 347 35.93 -52.99 6.47
CA THR A 347 36.79 -54.09 6.96
C THR A 347 37.60 -54.63 5.76
N GLN A 348 38.81 -54.12 5.45
CA GLN A 348 40.20 -54.59 5.77
C GLN A 348 40.65 -55.95 5.13
N PRO A 349 41.97 -56.26 4.97
CA PRO A 349 43.05 -55.58 4.20
C PRO A 349 43.94 -56.56 3.37
N SER A 350 44.85 -56.08 2.52
CA SER A 350 46.14 -56.77 2.26
C SER A 350 47.22 -55.84 1.65
N THR A 351 48.46 -56.17 1.98
CA THR A 351 49.73 -55.46 1.87
C THR A 351 50.31 -55.30 0.46
N ALA A 352 50.95 -54.16 0.15
CA ALA A 352 52.37 -54.09 -0.29
C ALA A 352 52.81 -52.71 -0.83
N LYS A 353 53.98 -52.28 -0.32
CA LYS A 353 55.08 -51.50 -0.93
C LYS A 353 55.03 -49.96 -1.05
N MET A 354 55.87 -49.37 -0.20
CA MET A 354 56.79 -48.21 -0.32
C MET A 354 56.99 -47.63 -1.73
N ILE A 355 57.01 -46.28 -1.85
CA ILE A 355 58.08 -45.35 -2.30
C ILE A 355 57.57 -43.92 -1.95
N ASP A 356 58.09 -43.14 -0.99
CA ASP A 356 59.34 -42.35 -0.85
C ASP A 356 59.16 -40.83 -1.15
N ALA A 357 59.45 -40.05 -0.09
CA ALA A 357 59.86 -38.64 0.06
C ALA A 357 59.09 -37.42 -0.56
N PRO A 358 59.17 -36.24 0.10
CA PRO A 358 58.33 -35.05 -0.14
C PRO A 358 59.04 -33.91 -0.90
N VAL A 359 58.28 -33.01 -1.53
CA VAL A 359 58.85 -31.78 -2.13
C VAL A 359 58.08 -30.52 -1.71
N HIS A 360 58.91 -29.52 -1.47
CA HIS A 360 58.78 -28.20 -0.92
C HIS A 360 58.04 -27.18 -1.82
N CYS A 361 57.52 -26.14 -1.16
CA CYS A 361 57.22 -24.77 -1.60
C CYS A 361 57.59 -24.34 -3.04
N LYS A 362 56.68 -23.62 -3.71
CA LYS A 362 56.84 -22.16 -3.95
C LYS A 362 55.60 -21.53 -4.59
N SER A 363 55.18 -20.44 -3.97
CA SER A 363 54.46 -19.31 -4.55
C SER A 363 55.28 -18.65 -5.68
N GLN A 364 54.60 -18.20 -6.73
CA GLN A 364 55.11 -17.14 -7.59
C GLN A 364 53.97 -16.26 -8.09
N ASP A 365 54.11 -14.98 -7.77
CA ASP A 365 53.44 -13.82 -8.34
C ASP A 365 53.68 -13.68 -9.85
N SER A 366 52.77 -13.01 -10.54
CA SER A 366 53.14 -12.19 -11.70
C SER A 366 52.19 -11.00 -11.84
N GLU A 367 52.75 -9.87 -11.43
CA GLU A 367 52.41 -8.48 -11.70
C GLU A 367 52.78 -8.13 -13.15
N VAL A 368 51.92 -7.42 -13.89
CA VAL A 368 52.34 -6.59 -15.04
C VAL A 368 51.48 -5.32 -15.05
N CYS A 369 52.16 -4.19 -15.18
CA CYS A 369 51.68 -2.82 -15.04
C CYS A 369 52.04 -2.00 -16.30
N MET A 370 51.24 -0.94 -16.55
CA MET A 370 51.53 0.31 -17.30
C MET A 370 51.48 0.29 -18.86
N PRO A 371 51.31 1.45 -19.55
CA PRO A 371 51.30 2.85 -19.06
C PRO A 371 50.19 3.80 -19.56
N ASP A 372 50.10 4.94 -18.86
CA ASP A 372 49.47 6.22 -19.24
C ASP A 372 50.15 6.89 -20.46
N SER A 373 49.40 7.70 -21.21
CA SER A 373 49.91 8.87 -21.94
C SER A 373 48.79 9.87 -22.27
N ALA A 374 49.10 11.15 -22.06
CA ALA A 374 48.24 12.32 -22.14
C ALA A 374 48.47 13.17 -23.41
N SER A 375 47.73 14.29 -23.50
CA SER A 375 47.69 15.38 -24.52
C SER A 375 46.68 15.16 -25.66
N SER A 376 45.88 16.11 -26.15
CA SER A 376 45.88 17.59 -26.16
C SER A 376 44.42 18.10 -26.22
N VAL A 377 44.00 19.08 -25.41
CA VAL A 377 43.83 20.52 -25.75
C VAL A 377 43.26 20.78 -27.16
N ASP A 378 42.00 21.21 -27.25
CA ASP A 378 41.64 22.37 -28.08
C ASP A 378 40.36 23.06 -27.60
N ASN A 379 40.51 24.38 -27.45
CA ASN A 379 39.56 25.38 -27.06
C ASN A 379 38.86 25.90 -28.33
N HIS A 380 37.53 26.03 -28.33
CA HIS A 380 36.92 27.12 -29.09
C HIS A 380 35.65 27.61 -28.39
N GLN A 381 35.73 28.86 -27.95
CA GLN A 381 34.64 29.69 -27.49
C GLN A 381 34.52 30.87 -28.47
N ILE A 382 33.29 31.37 -28.63
CA ILE A 382 32.88 32.67 -29.18
C ILE A 382 32.71 32.73 -30.71
N GLU A 383 31.44 32.80 -31.15
CA GLU A 383 30.93 34.01 -31.81
C GLU A 383 29.41 34.12 -31.60
N ILE A 384 29.05 35.19 -30.90
CA ILE A 384 27.70 35.72 -30.72
C ILE A 384 27.57 36.77 -31.83
N SER A 385 26.65 36.58 -32.77
CA SER A 385 26.20 37.65 -33.66
C SER A 385 24.87 38.16 -33.15
N GLU A 386 24.91 39.32 -32.51
CA GLU A 386 23.79 40.24 -32.36
C GLU A 386 23.34 40.66 -33.76
N ASP A 387 22.03 40.61 -34.02
CA ASP A 387 21.44 41.43 -35.07
C ASP A 387 20.17 42.06 -34.51
N ASP A 388 20.30 43.36 -34.24
CA ASP A 388 19.22 44.28 -33.94
C ASP A 388 18.30 44.38 -35.16
N ASN A 389 17.01 44.13 -34.98
CA ASN A 389 16.04 44.95 -35.68
C ASN A 389 14.76 45.15 -34.87
N LYS A 390 14.44 46.43 -34.76
CA LYS A 390 13.51 47.09 -33.88
C LYS A 390 12.36 47.60 -34.74
N VAL A 391 11.12 47.43 -34.25
CA VAL A 391 9.92 48.29 -34.51
C VAL A 391 9.28 48.10 -35.92
N GLU A 392 7.96 47.97 -36.15
CA GLU A 392 6.72 48.38 -35.48
C GLU A 392 5.52 47.52 -36.00
N PRO A 393 4.32 47.54 -35.36
CA PRO A 393 3.15 46.77 -35.78
C PRO A 393 2.16 47.60 -36.61
N THR A 394 1.77 47.09 -37.78
CA THR A 394 0.71 47.71 -38.60
C THR A 394 -0.61 46.97 -38.41
N THR A 395 -1.48 47.57 -37.62
CA THR A 395 -2.92 47.27 -37.55
C THR A 395 -3.64 48.03 -38.64
N ILE A 396 -4.28 47.37 -39.61
CA ILE A 396 -5.31 47.99 -40.47
C ILE A 396 -6.42 46.96 -40.77
N VAL A 397 -7.60 47.22 -40.20
CA VAL A 397 -8.95 47.07 -40.78
C VAL A 397 -9.77 48.19 -40.10
N PRO A 398 -10.73 48.87 -40.75
CA PRO A 398 -11.29 48.69 -42.10
C PRO A 398 -10.85 49.73 -43.13
#